data_AF-A0A1E7K625-F1
#
_entry.id   AF-A0A1E7K625-F1
#
_cell.length_a   1.000
_cell.length_b   1.000
_cell.length_c   1.000
_cell.angle_alpha   90.00
_cell.angle_beta   90.00
_cell.angle_gamma   90.00
#
_symmetry.space_group_name_H-M   'P 1'
#
loop_
_entity.id
_entity.type
_entity.pdbx_description
1 polymer ?
#
loop_
_entity_poly.entity_id
_entity_poly.type
_entity_poly.pdbx_seq_one_letter_code
_entity_poly.pdbx_strand_id
1 'polypeptide(L)'
;MPSFATDVPALLLRLDPNPYHHGTLGAARSLGRAGVEVHALVGSRIGAVGRTRFLHRVHTAAPAAGPGGAPTDAELEGALLAASEAIGRPAVLVPLDDRGAIGAARLAPRLAGRYLLPPVAPLLPARLADKAELSAVCARAEVAHPATVLPGSAREAAHAATELGLPAVAKWSRPWLLPPGLRSTALVRSPQEAARLYERTAEAGSALLLQRRLPDAPGADWFFHGYAAEGGRFLVGGAGRKERSWPPRTGLTAVGTWLPCPAVQEAAARLAAALDYRGILDLDFRLDPVTGVHHLVDFNPRPGAQFRLFTDRSGLDVVRAQHLHLTGRAVPEPRGGPGRVFVVENYALLSALLGPRAGGHTPAAASRGPVERAWFAADDPLPFAAMAAGWLGRCLARGARPAALRERLRTGSAGTTSGPAASAALPSTAGPAHPAPGPQGSQHTEPTPHTERRNPCTTS
;
A
#
# COMPACT_ATOMS: atom_id res chain seq x y z
N MET A 1 -0.71 -8.93 32.60
CA MET A 1 -0.76 -8.13 31.35
C MET A 1 0.01 -6.84 31.61
N PRO A 2 0.70 -6.23 30.63
CA PRO A 2 1.34 -4.93 30.83
C PRO A 2 0.28 -3.91 31.28
N SER A 3 0.64 -3.05 32.24
CA SER A 3 -0.25 -1.99 32.72
C SER A 3 -0.20 -0.83 31.74
N PHE A 4 -1.25 -0.67 30.92
CA PHE A 4 -1.35 0.39 29.92
C PHE A 4 -1.64 1.75 30.56
N ALA A 5 -1.31 2.82 29.83
CA ALA A 5 -1.71 4.18 30.16
C ALA A 5 -3.17 4.42 29.81
N THR A 6 -4.10 3.88 30.59
CA THR A 6 -5.53 4.05 30.30
C THR A 6 -5.98 5.51 30.46
N ASP A 7 -5.20 6.32 31.18
CA ASP A 7 -5.34 7.77 31.30
C ASP A 7 -4.87 8.54 30.05
N VAL A 8 -4.00 7.95 29.22
CA VAL A 8 -3.52 8.56 27.98
C VAL A 8 -4.30 7.99 26.78
N PRO A 9 -5.22 8.77 26.19
CA PRO A 9 -6.03 8.33 25.05
C PRO A 9 -5.17 8.16 23.79
N ALA A 10 -5.75 7.56 22.77
CA ALA A 10 -5.15 7.46 21.45
C ALA A 10 -6.04 8.12 20.39
N LEU A 11 -5.43 8.84 19.46
CA LEU A 11 -6.08 9.35 18.25
C LEU A 11 -5.60 8.57 17.04
N LEU A 12 -6.51 7.85 16.37
CA LEU A 12 -6.26 7.20 15.09
C LEU A 12 -6.47 8.21 13.96
N LEU A 13 -5.43 8.53 13.20
CA LEU A 13 -5.50 9.46 12.07
C LEU A 13 -5.61 8.68 10.75
N ARG A 14 -6.72 8.84 10.03
CA ARG A 14 -6.92 8.26 8.69
C ARG A 14 -7.44 9.30 7.70
N LEU A 15 -6.62 9.65 6.72
CA LEU A 15 -6.99 10.53 5.60
C LEU A 15 -7.41 9.75 4.35
N ASP A 16 -7.06 8.46 4.26
CA ASP A 16 -7.49 7.61 3.15
C ASP A 16 -9.03 7.47 3.07
N PRO A 17 -9.65 7.68 1.89
CA PRO A 17 -11.09 7.66 1.74
C PRO A 17 -11.71 6.26 1.67
N ASN A 18 -10.90 5.19 1.70
CA ASN A 18 -11.35 3.81 1.57
C ASN A 18 -12.31 3.42 2.72
N PRO A 19 -13.58 3.15 2.41
CA PRO A 19 -14.57 2.78 3.44
C PRO A 19 -14.33 1.39 4.04
N TYR A 20 -13.40 0.60 3.48
CA TYR A 20 -13.03 -0.74 3.93
C TYR A 20 -11.62 -0.81 4.54
N HIS A 21 -11.16 0.29 5.13
CA HIS A 21 -9.87 0.34 5.82
C HIS A 21 -9.92 -0.42 7.17
N HIS A 22 -9.74 -1.74 7.12
CA HIS A 22 -9.79 -2.62 8.28
C HIS A 22 -8.61 -2.45 9.24
N GLY A 23 -7.50 -1.85 8.82
CA GLY A 23 -6.39 -1.49 9.71
C GLY A 23 -6.83 -0.54 10.84
N THR A 24 -7.70 0.42 10.54
CA THR A 24 -8.24 1.34 11.57
C THR A 24 -9.10 0.60 12.58
N LEU A 25 -9.92 -0.36 12.13
CA LEU A 25 -10.71 -1.21 13.02
C LEU A 25 -9.80 -2.09 13.90
N GLY A 26 -8.72 -2.64 13.33
CA GLY A 26 -7.71 -3.39 14.06
C GLY A 26 -7.06 -2.57 15.17
N ALA A 27 -6.68 -1.32 14.89
CA ALA A 27 -6.08 -0.41 15.86
C ALA A 27 -7.07 -0.03 16.97
N ALA A 28 -8.31 0.31 16.62
CA ALA A 28 -9.36 0.63 17.59
C ALA A 28 -9.64 -0.54 18.54
N ARG A 29 -9.81 -1.76 17.99
CA ARG A 29 -9.97 -2.97 18.78
C ARG A 29 -8.76 -3.29 19.65
N SER A 30 -7.56 -3.13 19.11
CA SER A 30 -6.34 -3.42 19.85
C SER A 30 -6.22 -2.53 21.08
N LEU A 31 -6.32 -1.21 20.92
CA LEU A 31 -6.20 -0.26 22.03
C LEU A 31 -7.41 -0.30 22.96
N GLY A 32 -8.63 -0.36 22.43
CA GLY A 32 -9.85 -0.41 23.24
C GLY A 32 -9.95 -1.66 24.11
N ARG A 33 -9.50 -2.83 23.63
CA ARG A 33 -9.39 -4.06 24.46
C ARG A 33 -8.32 -3.96 25.54
N ALA A 34 -7.39 -3.02 25.43
CA ALA A 34 -6.40 -2.70 26.47
C ALA A 34 -6.91 -1.62 27.44
N GLY A 35 -8.15 -1.15 27.30
CA GLY A 35 -8.74 -0.11 28.15
C GLY A 35 -8.33 1.32 27.77
N VAL A 36 -7.66 1.51 26.65
CA VAL A 36 -7.30 2.85 26.15
C VAL A 36 -8.51 3.51 25.52
N GLU A 37 -8.79 4.76 25.88
CA GLU A 37 -9.81 5.58 25.24
C GLU A 37 -9.37 5.93 23.79
N VAL A 38 -10.14 5.49 22.80
CA VAL A 38 -9.77 5.63 21.37
C VAL A 38 -10.64 6.63 20.64
N HIS A 39 -10.01 7.64 20.07
CA HIS A 39 -10.60 8.58 19.14
C HIS A 39 -10.17 8.26 17.70
N ALA A 40 -10.94 8.70 16.72
CA ALA A 40 -10.54 8.64 15.31
C ALA A 40 -10.73 9.99 14.63
N LEU A 41 -9.70 10.51 13.96
CA LEU A 41 -9.82 11.63 13.02
C LEU A 41 -9.83 11.08 11.60
N VAL A 42 -10.94 11.28 10.89
CA VAL A 42 -11.14 10.75 9.54
C VAL A 42 -11.29 11.86 8.51
N GLY A 43 -10.61 11.72 7.37
CA GLY A 43 -10.72 12.62 6.22
C GLY A 43 -11.98 12.39 5.36
N SER A 44 -12.75 11.34 5.66
CA SER A 44 -13.96 10.97 4.92
C SER A 44 -14.93 10.19 5.81
N ARG A 45 -16.02 9.66 5.24
CA ARG A 45 -16.96 8.81 5.98
C ARG A 45 -16.23 7.66 6.69
N ILE A 46 -16.42 7.55 8.01
CA ILE A 46 -15.75 6.51 8.82
C ILE A 46 -16.11 5.08 8.38
N GLY A 47 -17.31 4.89 7.81
CA GLY A 47 -17.77 3.63 7.26
C GLY A 47 -18.04 2.59 8.35
N ALA A 48 -17.77 1.31 8.03
CA ALA A 48 -18.02 0.20 8.95
C ALA A 48 -17.20 0.29 10.25
N VAL A 49 -16.04 0.95 10.21
CA VAL A 49 -15.18 1.18 11.37
C VAL A 49 -15.91 1.96 12.46
N GLY A 50 -16.77 2.92 12.11
CA GLY A 50 -17.50 3.74 13.08
C GLY A 50 -18.58 3.00 13.87
N ARG A 51 -18.78 1.71 13.59
CA ARG A 51 -19.72 0.86 14.33
C ARG A 51 -19.07 0.04 15.44
N THR A 52 -17.75 0.14 15.60
CA THR A 52 -17.07 -0.59 16.67
C THR A 52 -17.38 0.04 18.03
N ARG A 53 -17.61 -0.80 19.03
CA ARG A 53 -17.78 -0.35 20.43
C ARG A 53 -16.51 0.23 21.05
N PHE A 54 -15.35 0.02 20.40
CA PHE A 54 -14.05 0.44 20.91
C PHE A 54 -13.66 1.86 20.50
N LEU A 55 -14.51 2.58 19.77
CA LEU A 55 -14.33 4.00 19.49
C LEU A 55 -15.13 4.84 20.51
N HIS A 56 -14.44 5.77 21.15
CA HIS A 56 -15.03 6.75 22.04
C HIS A 56 -15.67 7.91 21.26
N ARG A 57 -14.93 8.52 20.32
CA ARG A 57 -15.44 9.61 19.48
C ARG A 57 -14.77 9.66 18.11
N VAL A 58 -15.55 10.07 17.12
CA VAL A 58 -15.07 10.34 15.76
C VAL A 58 -15.02 11.84 15.53
N HIS A 59 -13.87 12.32 15.07
CA HIS A 59 -13.62 13.68 14.63
C HIS A 59 -13.51 13.69 13.10
N THR A 60 -14.02 14.73 12.46
CA THR A 60 -13.98 14.88 11.01
C THR A 60 -12.95 15.94 10.65
N ALA A 61 -12.04 15.62 9.74
CA ALA A 61 -11.28 16.66 9.06
C ALA A 61 -12.26 17.51 8.22
N ALA A 62 -11.98 18.81 8.09
CA ALA A 62 -12.74 19.66 7.18
C ALA A 62 -12.68 19.11 5.74
N PRO A 63 -13.68 19.42 4.89
CA PRO A 63 -13.63 19.04 3.47
C PRO A 63 -12.33 19.54 2.86
N ALA A 64 -11.55 18.61 2.30
CA ALA A 64 -10.23 18.89 1.78
C ALA A 64 -10.28 19.80 0.54
N ALA A 65 -9.64 20.97 0.62
CA ALA A 65 -9.46 21.86 -0.54
C ALA A 65 -8.20 21.55 -1.37
N GLY A 66 -7.32 20.66 -0.90
CA GLY A 66 -6.04 20.38 -1.56
C GLY A 66 -6.12 19.45 -2.80
N PRO A 67 -5.02 19.37 -3.58
CA PRO A 67 -4.94 18.52 -4.78
C PRO A 67 -5.28 17.06 -4.48
N GLY A 68 -6.10 16.46 -5.35
CA GLY A 68 -6.56 15.07 -5.18
C GLY A 68 -7.60 14.88 -4.06
N GLY A 69 -8.21 15.96 -3.55
CA GLY A 69 -9.26 15.90 -2.53
C GLY A 69 -8.73 15.57 -1.14
N ALA A 70 -7.54 16.06 -0.80
CA ALA A 70 -6.90 15.79 0.48
C ALA A 70 -6.42 17.06 1.19
N PRO A 71 -6.44 17.07 2.54
CA PRO A 71 -6.24 18.30 3.29
C PRO A 71 -4.82 18.83 3.12
N THR A 72 -4.71 20.14 3.04
CA THR A 72 -3.46 20.89 3.22
C THR A 72 -2.91 20.71 4.63
N ASP A 73 -1.63 21.00 4.84
CA ASP A 73 -1.00 20.90 6.16
C ASP A 73 -1.72 21.80 7.19
N ALA A 74 -2.20 22.98 6.78
CA ALA A 74 -2.95 23.89 7.64
C ALA A 74 -4.35 23.34 8.03
N GLU A 75 -5.07 22.74 7.08
CA GLU A 75 -6.36 22.09 7.36
C GLU A 75 -6.20 20.88 8.28
N LEU A 76 -5.16 20.07 8.03
CA LEU A 76 -4.85 18.90 8.87
C LEU A 76 -4.47 19.34 10.29
N GLU A 77 -3.63 20.36 10.42
CA GLU A 77 -3.27 20.94 11.71
C GLU A 77 -4.51 21.45 12.46
N GLY A 78 -5.35 22.27 11.81
CA GLY A 78 -6.58 22.78 12.43
C GLY A 78 -7.50 21.66 12.93
N ALA A 79 -7.65 20.59 12.14
CA ALA A 79 -8.45 19.43 12.53
C ALA A 79 -7.83 18.65 13.71
N LEU A 80 -6.50 18.50 13.74
CA LEU A 80 -5.78 17.88 14.85
C LEU A 80 -5.85 18.75 16.12
N LEU A 81 -5.74 20.07 16.01
CA LEU A 81 -5.90 20.97 17.15
C LEU A 81 -7.31 20.90 17.71
N ALA A 82 -8.35 20.94 16.87
CA ALA A 82 -9.74 20.79 17.30
C ALA A 82 -10.00 19.43 17.98
N ALA A 83 -9.45 18.35 17.44
CA ALA A 83 -9.54 17.03 18.07
C ALA A 83 -8.80 16.98 19.41
N SER A 84 -7.64 17.61 19.54
CA SER A 84 -6.88 17.73 20.79
C SER A 84 -7.67 18.49 21.85
N GLU A 85 -8.28 19.63 21.51
CA GLU A 85 -9.14 20.40 22.44
C GLU A 85 -10.34 19.56 22.91
N ALA A 86 -10.97 18.82 21.98
CA ALA A 86 -12.09 17.95 22.33
C ALA A 86 -11.70 16.73 23.19
N ILE A 87 -10.44 16.29 23.14
CA ILE A 87 -9.87 15.23 24.00
C ILE A 87 -9.49 15.82 25.36
N GLY A 88 -9.00 17.06 25.40
CA GLY A 88 -8.67 17.80 26.62
C GLY A 88 -7.39 17.36 27.34
N ARG A 89 -6.64 16.40 26.79
CA ARG A 89 -5.36 15.91 27.34
C ARG A 89 -4.46 15.32 26.25
N PRO A 90 -3.14 15.17 26.50
CA PRO A 90 -2.23 14.61 25.51
C PRO A 90 -2.64 13.20 25.08
N ALA A 91 -2.57 12.91 23.78
CA ALA A 91 -2.96 11.62 23.22
C ALA A 91 -1.85 10.99 22.38
N VAL A 92 -1.75 9.66 22.35
CA VAL A 92 -0.89 8.97 21.37
C VAL A 92 -1.50 9.10 19.98
N LEU A 93 -0.76 9.71 19.04
CA LEU A 93 -1.21 9.85 17.65
C LEU A 93 -0.71 8.67 16.81
N VAL A 94 -1.64 7.92 16.23
CA VAL A 94 -1.35 6.76 15.38
C VAL A 94 -1.84 7.07 13.96
N PRO A 95 -0.96 7.38 13.00
CA PRO A 95 -1.34 7.49 11.60
C PRO A 95 -1.59 6.11 10.98
N LEU A 96 -2.72 5.94 10.29
CA LEU A 96 -3.18 4.66 9.74
C LEU A 96 -3.00 4.54 8.22
N ASP A 97 -2.54 5.61 7.57
CA ASP A 97 -2.21 5.67 6.15
C ASP A 97 -1.03 6.62 5.91
N ASP A 98 -0.43 6.53 4.72
CA ASP A 98 0.82 7.21 4.40
C ASP A 98 0.64 8.74 4.42
N ARG A 99 -0.53 9.25 3.99
CA ARG A 99 -0.81 10.70 4.03
C ARG A 99 -0.87 11.20 5.46
N GLY A 100 -1.55 10.46 6.34
CA GLY A 100 -1.58 10.75 7.77
C GLY A 100 -0.19 10.73 8.39
N ALA A 101 0.65 9.75 8.04
CA ALA A 101 2.01 9.63 8.58
C ALA A 101 2.91 10.79 8.13
N ILE A 102 2.85 11.14 6.85
CA ILE A 102 3.59 12.28 6.28
C ILE A 102 3.16 13.59 6.93
N GLY A 103 1.85 13.84 7.01
CA GLY A 103 1.31 15.06 7.63
C GLY A 103 1.66 15.16 9.12
N ALA A 104 1.49 14.07 9.88
CA ALA A 104 1.82 14.04 11.29
C ALA A 104 3.32 14.30 11.56
N ALA A 105 4.22 13.74 10.75
CA ALA A 105 5.65 13.97 10.90
C ALA A 105 6.07 15.42 10.60
N ARG A 106 5.49 16.03 9.55
CA ARG A 106 5.72 17.45 9.23
C ARG A 106 5.21 18.40 10.31
N LEU A 107 4.04 18.09 10.87
CA LEU A 107 3.39 18.90 11.89
C LEU A 107 3.88 18.59 13.32
N ALA A 108 4.74 17.58 13.52
CA ALA A 108 5.14 17.13 14.85
C ALA A 108 5.62 18.26 15.79
N PRO A 109 6.46 19.23 15.35
CA PRO A 109 6.85 20.35 16.21
C PRO A 109 5.68 21.25 16.65
N ARG A 110 4.68 21.42 15.77
CA ARG A 110 3.48 22.25 16.02
C ARG A 110 2.44 21.54 16.89
N LEU A 111 2.52 20.20 16.96
CA LEU A 111 1.64 19.33 17.74
C LEU A 111 2.25 18.94 19.10
N ALA A 112 3.45 19.45 19.43
CA ALA A 112 4.15 19.16 20.67
C ALA A 112 3.29 19.49 21.90
N GLY A 113 3.36 18.64 22.92
CA GLY A 113 2.56 18.75 24.15
C GLY A 113 1.09 18.31 24.00
N ARG A 114 0.57 18.19 22.77
CA ARG A 114 -0.81 17.73 22.50
C ARG A 114 -0.87 16.29 22.06
N TYR A 115 0.13 15.87 21.28
CA TYR A 115 0.24 14.51 20.79
C TYR A 115 1.59 13.90 21.14
N LEU A 116 1.56 12.64 21.54
CA LEU A 116 2.75 11.80 21.65
C LEU A 116 2.97 11.12 20.29
N LEU A 117 4.10 11.42 19.68
CA LEU A 117 4.52 10.92 18.37
C LEU A 117 5.93 10.31 18.49
N PRO A 118 6.25 9.26 17.71
CA PRO A 118 7.64 8.84 17.56
C PRO A 118 8.49 10.00 17.02
N PRO A 119 9.70 10.24 17.56
CA PRO A 119 10.56 11.29 17.06
C PRO A 119 11.19 10.86 15.73
N VAL A 120 10.49 11.11 14.62
CA VAL A 120 10.95 10.85 13.26
C VAL A 120 11.30 12.17 12.57
N ALA A 121 12.35 12.18 11.76
CA ALA A 121 12.70 13.36 10.97
C ALA A 121 11.51 13.79 10.08
N PRO A 122 11.12 15.08 10.04
CA PRO A 122 9.85 15.52 9.43
C PRO A 122 9.61 15.10 7.97
N LEU A 123 10.68 14.97 7.19
CA LEU A 123 10.60 14.59 5.78
C LEU A 123 10.76 13.08 5.54
N LEU A 124 11.27 12.32 6.52
CA LEU A 124 11.63 10.93 6.33
C LEU A 124 10.43 10.04 5.90
N PRO A 125 9.23 10.13 6.51
CA PRO A 125 8.08 9.35 6.04
C PRO A 125 7.70 9.61 4.58
N ALA A 126 7.82 10.86 4.12
CA ALA A 126 7.52 11.21 2.73
C ALA A 126 8.52 10.58 1.77
N ARG A 127 9.81 10.62 2.13
CA ARG A 127 10.90 10.02 1.34
C ARG A 127 10.79 8.49 1.27
N LEU A 128 10.35 7.85 2.36
CA LEU A 128 10.21 6.38 2.41
C LEU A 128 8.98 5.88 1.66
N ALA A 129 7.87 6.60 1.74
CA ALA A 129 6.66 6.27 0.98
C ALA A 129 6.85 6.56 -0.53
N ASP A 130 7.74 7.49 -0.89
CA ASP A 130 8.03 7.80 -2.30
C ASP A 130 8.85 6.67 -2.92
N LYS A 131 8.25 5.98 -3.89
CA LYS A 131 8.85 4.79 -4.50
C LYS A 131 10.14 5.08 -5.27
N ALA A 132 10.31 6.31 -5.76
CA ALA A 132 11.55 6.71 -6.43
C ALA A 132 12.67 6.89 -5.40
N GLU A 133 12.41 7.67 -4.35
CA GLU A 133 13.39 7.88 -3.27
C GLU A 133 13.71 6.59 -2.52
N LEU A 134 12.73 5.70 -2.34
CA LEU A 134 12.91 4.40 -1.70
C LEU A 134 14.00 3.57 -2.39
N SER A 135 14.09 3.59 -3.73
CA SER A 135 15.14 2.86 -4.45
C SER A 135 16.54 3.35 -4.07
N ALA A 136 16.73 4.67 -3.96
CA ALA A 136 18.00 5.27 -3.53
C ALA A 136 18.29 5.04 -2.03
N VAL A 137 17.25 4.94 -1.19
CA VAL A 137 17.39 4.55 0.21
C VAL A 137 17.85 3.08 0.31
N CYS A 138 17.21 2.17 -0.41
CA CYS A 138 17.55 0.76 -0.42
C CYS A 138 18.99 0.53 -0.88
N ALA A 139 19.41 1.19 -1.97
CA ALA A 139 20.79 1.09 -2.47
C ALA A 139 21.82 1.49 -1.41
N ARG A 140 21.59 2.61 -0.70
CA ARG A 140 22.48 3.08 0.38
C ARG A 140 22.48 2.18 1.61
N ALA A 141 21.35 1.55 1.90
CA ALA A 141 21.21 0.63 3.03
C ALA A 141 21.57 -0.83 2.65
N GLU A 142 22.06 -1.08 1.44
CA GLU A 142 22.35 -2.43 0.91
C GLU A 142 21.16 -3.40 1.03
N VAL A 143 19.95 -2.88 0.87
CA VAL A 143 18.72 -3.67 0.84
C VAL A 143 18.37 -3.95 -0.61
N ALA A 144 18.21 -5.23 -0.95
CA ALA A 144 17.81 -5.61 -2.30
C ALA A 144 16.46 -4.97 -2.65
N HIS A 145 16.41 -4.34 -3.82
CA HIS A 145 15.19 -3.81 -4.44
C HIS A 145 15.22 -4.17 -5.92
N PRO A 146 14.08 -4.23 -6.63
CA PRO A 146 14.13 -4.51 -8.06
C PRO A 146 14.80 -3.35 -8.80
N ALA A 147 15.49 -3.64 -9.90
CA ALA A 147 16.11 -2.61 -10.73
C ALA A 147 15.06 -1.59 -11.17
N THR A 148 15.33 -0.31 -10.90
CA THR A 148 14.38 0.80 -11.07
C THR A 148 15.06 1.91 -11.86
N VAL A 149 14.34 2.49 -12.81
CA VAL A 149 14.77 3.63 -13.62
C VAL A 149 13.73 4.74 -13.50
N LEU A 150 14.20 5.97 -13.30
CA LEU A 150 13.39 7.19 -13.36
C LEU A 150 13.66 7.88 -14.69
N PRO A 151 12.83 7.67 -15.73
CA PRO A 151 13.04 8.33 -17.01
C PRO A 151 12.79 9.85 -16.88
N GLY A 152 13.62 10.64 -17.56
CA GLY A 152 13.49 12.09 -17.69
C GLY A 152 12.75 12.53 -18.97
N SER A 153 12.36 11.59 -19.83
CA SER A 153 11.63 11.86 -21.06
C SER A 153 10.81 10.64 -21.54
N ALA A 154 9.87 10.84 -22.47
CA ALA A 154 9.10 9.74 -23.07
C ALA A 154 10.00 8.76 -23.85
N ARG A 155 11.06 9.29 -24.48
CA ARG A 155 12.08 8.49 -25.18
C ARG A 155 12.87 7.63 -24.20
N GLU A 156 13.32 8.20 -23.08
CA GLU A 156 13.99 7.45 -22.02
C GLU A 156 13.08 6.40 -21.40
N ALA A 157 11.79 6.69 -21.22
CA ALA A 157 10.82 5.71 -20.72
C ALA A 157 10.70 4.50 -21.66
N ALA A 158 10.64 4.73 -22.97
CA ALA A 158 10.63 3.65 -23.97
C ALA A 158 11.93 2.82 -23.94
N HIS A 159 13.08 3.49 -23.85
CA HIS A 159 14.37 2.82 -23.78
C HIS A 159 14.51 1.97 -22.51
N ALA A 160 14.25 2.56 -21.35
CA ALA A 160 14.31 1.89 -20.06
C ALA A 160 13.36 0.68 -19.98
N ALA A 161 12.17 0.75 -20.58
CA ALA A 161 11.26 -0.40 -20.65
C ALA A 161 11.85 -1.58 -21.43
N THR A 162 12.68 -1.29 -22.44
CA THR A 162 13.39 -2.32 -23.22
C THR A 162 14.53 -2.94 -22.39
N GLU A 163 15.35 -2.09 -21.75
CA GLU A 163 16.48 -2.54 -20.92
C GLU A 163 16.05 -3.36 -19.70
N LEU A 164 14.96 -2.96 -19.03
CA LEU A 164 14.42 -3.67 -17.87
C LEU A 164 13.77 -5.02 -18.22
N GLY A 165 13.50 -5.26 -19.50
CA GLY A 165 12.77 -6.43 -20.00
C GLY A 165 11.25 -6.27 -19.88
N LEU A 166 10.56 -6.70 -20.93
CA LEU A 166 9.10 -6.62 -21.02
C LEU A 166 8.43 -7.95 -20.62
N PRO A 167 7.27 -7.92 -19.95
CA PRO A 167 6.60 -6.73 -19.44
C PRO A 167 7.31 -6.14 -18.21
N ALA A 168 7.45 -4.82 -18.17
CA ALA A 168 7.99 -4.07 -17.04
C ALA A 168 6.86 -3.57 -16.11
N VAL A 169 7.21 -3.21 -14.87
CA VAL A 169 6.29 -2.59 -13.92
C VAL A 169 6.48 -1.07 -13.98
N ALA A 170 5.41 -0.34 -14.24
CA ALA A 170 5.38 1.11 -14.09
C ALA A 170 4.68 1.48 -12.78
N LYS A 171 5.26 2.38 -12.00
CA LYS A 171 4.64 2.93 -10.80
C LYS A 171 4.71 4.45 -10.81
N TRP A 172 3.69 5.10 -10.28
CA TRP A 172 3.81 6.50 -9.87
C TRP A 172 4.51 6.56 -8.50
N SER A 173 5.54 7.40 -8.40
CA SER A 173 6.39 7.59 -7.21
C SER A 173 5.58 7.84 -5.95
N ARG A 174 4.63 8.79 -6.04
CA ARG A 174 3.76 9.23 -4.94
C ARG A 174 2.31 8.88 -5.27
N PRO A 175 1.88 7.63 -5.04
CA PRO A 175 0.55 7.16 -5.45
C PRO A 175 -0.60 7.88 -4.74
N TRP A 176 -0.36 8.47 -3.56
CA TRP A 176 -1.35 9.22 -2.80
C TRP A 176 -1.71 10.58 -3.41
N LEU A 177 -0.94 11.08 -4.39
CA LEU A 177 -1.23 12.34 -5.10
C LEU A 177 -2.08 12.14 -6.37
N LEU A 178 -2.32 10.90 -6.77
CA LEU A 178 -2.92 10.61 -8.07
C LEU A 178 -4.38 11.08 -8.14
N PRO A 179 -4.79 11.69 -9.26
CA PRO A 179 -6.19 11.96 -9.51
C PRO A 179 -6.97 10.65 -9.74
N PRO A 180 -8.31 10.68 -9.57
CA PRO A 180 -9.16 9.56 -9.96
C PRO A 180 -8.94 9.14 -11.42
N GLY A 181 -8.91 7.83 -11.67
CA GLY A 181 -8.77 7.26 -13.02
C GLY A 181 -7.36 6.80 -13.38
N LEU A 182 -6.32 7.29 -12.68
CA LEU A 182 -4.97 6.76 -12.82
C LEU A 182 -4.72 5.58 -11.88
N ARG A 183 -4.15 4.50 -12.43
CA ARG A 183 -3.69 3.36 -11.62
C ARG A 183 -2.31 3.69 -11.05
N SER A 184 -2.12 3.44 -9.76
CA SER A 184 -0.83 3.65 -9.07
C SER A 184 0.29 2.76 -9.58
N THR A 185 -0.06 1.58 -10.11
CA THR A 185 0.84 0.59 -10.68
C THR A 185 0.22 0.00 -11.95
N ALA A 186 1.01 -0.17 -13.00
CA ALA A 186 0.60 -0.78 -14.26
C ALA A 186 1.70 -1.73 -14.80
N LEU A 187 1.30 -2.69 -15.62
CA LEU A 187 2.25 -3.46 -16.44
C LEU A 187 2.37 -2.79 -17.79
N VAL A 188 3.60 -2.52 -18.20
CA VAL A 188 3.96 -1.98 -19.50
C VAL A 188 4.46 -3.15 -20.35
N ARG A 189 3.80 -3.39 -21.48
CA ARG A 189 4.07 -4.52 -22.40
C ARG A 189 4.82 -4.10 -23.66
N SER A 190 5.00 -2.80 -23.88
CA SER A 190 5.74 -2.27 -25.02
C SER A 190 6.45 -0.97 -24.65
N PRO A 191 7.54 -0.60 -25.36
CA PRO A 191 8.21 0.68 -25.17
C PRO A 191 7.26 1.87 -25.38
N GLN A 192 6.33 1.76 -26.31
CA GLN A 192 5.35 2.82 -26.62
C GLN A 192 4.33 3.00 -25.49
N GLU A 193 3.96 1.93 -24.78
CA GLU A 193 3.14 2.05 -23.56
C GLU A 193 3.88 2.82 -22.46
N ALA A 194 5.19 2.61 -22.33
CA ALA A 194 6.02 3.34 -21.37
C ALA A 194 6.06 4.84 -21.69
N ALA A 195 6.32 5.19 -22.96
CA ALA A 195 6.35 6.57 -23.44
C ALA A 195 5.01 7.29 -23.22
N ARG A 196 3.88 6.67 -23.61
CA ARG A 196 2.54 7.23 -23.39
C ARG A 196 2.21 7.42 -21.92
N LEU A 197 2.67 6.52 -21.05
CA LEU A 197 2.46 6.68 -19.62
C LEU A 197 3.29 7.85 -19.07
N TYR A 198 4.53 8.04 -19.56
CA TYR A 198 5.38 9.15 -19.17
C TYR A 198 4.77 10.52 -19.53
N GLU A 199 4.13 10.64 -20.70
CA GLU A 199 3.45 11.87 -21.11
C GLU A 199 2.35 12.31 -20.13
N ARG A 200 1.82 11.38 -19.33
CA ARG A 200 0.80 11.66 -18.30
C ARG A 200 1.38 12.12 -16.97
N THR A 201 2.69 12.37 -16.87
CA THR A 201 3.35 12.81 -15.62
C THR A 201 2.74 14.10 -15.05
N ALA A 202 2.42 15.06 -15.92
CA ALA A 202 1.78 16.31 -15.50
C ALA A 202 0.36 16.07 -14.94
N GLU A 203 -0.44 15.22 -15.61
CA GLU A 203 -1.76 14.79 -15.12
C GLU A 203 -1.64 14.08 -13.77
N ALA A 204 -0.63 13.22 -13.61
CA ALA A 204 -0.42 12.45 -12.39
C ALA A 204 0.08 13.28 -11.20
N GLY A 205 0.69 14.45 -11.44
CA GLY A 205 1.35 15.25 -10.39
C GLY A 205 2.48 14.48 -9.67
N SER A 206 3.03 13.45 -10.32
CA SER A 206 3.86 12.43 -9.68
C SER A 206 4.85 11.87 -10.71
N ALA A 207 6.11 11.72 -10.34
CA ALA A 207 7.11 11.16 -11.25
C ALA A 207 6.78 9.70 -11.57
N LEU A 208 6.98 9.30 -12.83
CA LEU A 208 6.89 7.92 -13.27
C LEU A 208 8.22 7.21 -13.00
N LEU A 209 8.16 5.98 -12.50
CA LEU A 209 9.30 5.05 -12.46
C LEU A 209 8.95 3.76 -13.20
N LEU A 210 9.97 3.18 -13.82
CA LEU A 210 9.92 1.87 -14.45
C LEU A 210 10.79 0.90 -13.65
N GLN A 211 10.30 -0.30 -13.45
CA GLN A 211 10.92 -1.28 -12.59
C GLN A 211 10.91 -2.66 -13.26
N ARG A 212 12.02 -3.39 -13.11
CA ARG A 212 12.13 -4.79 -13.54
C ARG A 212 11.02 -5.60 -12.88
N ARG A 213 10.24 -6.30 -13.69
CA ARG A 213 9.22 -7.20 -13.19
C ARG A 213 9.87 -8.47 -12.66
N LEU A 214 9.77 -8.71 -11.36
CA LEU A 214 10.17 -9.99 -10.78
C LEU A 214 9.23 -11.11 -11.24
N PRO A 215 9.73 -12.34 -11.48
CA PRO A 215 8.89 -13.47 -11.87
C PRO A 215 7.72 -13.68 -10.89
N ASP A 216 6.61 -14.23 -11.41
CA ASP A 216 5.54 -14.69 -10.53
C ASP A 216 5.91 -16.07 -10.01
N ALA A 217 5.82 -16.26 -8.69
CA ALA A 217 5.88 -17.58 -8.08
C ALA A 217 4.87 -17.67 -6.92
N PRO A 218 4.29 -18.86 -6.68
CA PRO A 218 3.50 -19.09 -5.47
C PRO A 218 4.31 -18.73 -4.22
N GLY A 219 3.70 -17.99 -3.30
CA GLY A 219 4.36 -17.61 -2.05
C GLY A 219 5.50 -16.59 -2.20
N ALA A 220 5.58 -15.88 -3.32
CA ALA A 220 6.61 -14.86 -3.54
C ALA A 220 6.37 -13.55 -2.79
N ASP A 221 5.12 -13.24 -2.43
CA ASP A 221 4.77 -11.96 -1.80
C ASP A 221 4.90 -12.06 -0.27
N TRP A 222 5.84 -11.31 0.29
CA TRP A 222 6.14 -11.25 1.72
C TRP A 222 5.91 -9.84 2.26
N PHE A 223 5.76 -9.71 3.56
CA PHE A 223 5.67 -8.43 4.22
C PHE A 223 6.29 -8.50 5.62
N PHE A 224 6.72 -7.36 6.13
CA PHE A 224 7.21 -7.21 7.50
C PHE A 224 6.53 -6.03 8.17
N HIS A 225 6.00 -6.23 9.37
CA HIS A 225 5.51 -5.14 10.19
C HIS A 225 6.33 -5.07 11.46
N GLY A 226 6.64 -3.86 11.91
CA GLY A 226 7.41 -3.67 13.14
C GLY A 226 7.15 -2.32 13.79
N TYR A 227 7.54 -2.22 15.05
CA TYR A 227 7.65 -0.97 15.79
C TYR A 227 9.10 -0.76 16.20
N ALA A 228 9.76 0.22 15.61
CA ALA A 228 11.14 0.58 15.88
C ALA A 228 11.22 1.70 16.93
N ALA A 229 12.16 1.56 17.87
CA ALA A 229 12.52 2.54 18.87
C ALA A 229 13.88 3.18 18.53
N GLU A 230 14.53 3.81 19.51
CA GLU A 230 15.88 4.40 19.41
C GLU A 230 16.87 3.46 18.69
N GLY A 231 17.66 4.00 17.77
CA GLY A 231 18.68 3.27 17.01
C GLY A 231 18.08 2.34 15.95
N GLY A 232 16.80 2.48 15.60
CA GLY A 232 16.10 1.61 14.66
C GLY A 232 15.83 0.19 15.18
N ARG A 233 15.95 -0.04 16.50
CA ARG A 233 15.75 -1.36 17.10
C ARG A 233 14.25 -1.70 17.18
N PHE A 234 13.85 -2.83 16.63
CA PHE A 234 12.48 -3.31 16.78
C PHE A 234 12.20 -3.82 18.19
N LEU A 235 11.16 -3.26 18.83
CA LEU A 235 10.62 -3.79 20.09
C LEU A 235 9.63 -4.93 19.84
N VAL A 236 8.89 -4.83 18.74
CA VAL A 236 8.00 -5.89 18.25
C VAL A 236 8.03 -5.90 16.73
N GLY A 237 7.85 -7.08 16.13
CA GLY A 237 7.72 -7.20 14.69
C GLY A 237 7.67 -8.64 14.22
N GLY A 238 7.36 -8.83 12.94
CA GLY A 238 7.28 -10.15 12.34
C GLY A 238 7.18 -10.09 10.82
N ALA A 239 7.69 -11.15 10.19
CA ALA A 239 7.51 -11.39 8.76
C ALA A 239 6.26 -12.23 8.51
N GLY A 240 5.56 -11.96 7.43
CA GLY A 240 4.40 -12.71 6.99
C GLY A 240 4.44 -12.94 5.49
N ARG A 241 3.76 -13.98 5.06
CA ARG A 241 3.58 -14.30 3.64
C ARG A 241 2.15 -14.07 3.23
N LYS A 242 1.95 -13.45 2.08
CA LYS A 242 0.65 -13.21 1.47
C LYS A 242 0.25 -14.47 0.72
N GLU A 243 -0.68 -15.24 1.29
CA GLU A 243 -1.21 -16.46 0.69
C GLU A 243 -2.21 -16.15 -0.42
N ARG A 244 -2.99 -15.08 -0.23
CA ARG A 244 -3.98 -14.60 -1.21
C ARG A 244 -4.04 -13.09 -1.21
N SER A 245 -4.27 -12.54 -2.39
CA SER A 245 -4.49 -11.11 -2.61
C SER A 245 -5.82 -10.82 -3.28
N TRP A 246 -6.30 -9.59 -3.10
CA TRP A 246 -7.41 -9.04 -3.87
C TRP A 246 -7.14 -7.60 -4.32
N PRO A 247 -7.17 -7.31 -5.65
CA PRO A 247 -7.28 -8.25 -6.76
C PRO A 247 -6.14 -9.29 -6.80
N PRO A 248 -6.32 -10.45 -7.45
CA PRO A 248 -5.30 -11.49 -7.50
C PRO A 248 -3.95 -10.96 -8.03
N ARG A 249 -2.85 -11.37 -7.39
CA ARG A 249 -1.44 -11.07 -7.73
C ARG A 249 -0.98 -9.61 -7.58
N THR A 250 -1.88 -8.63 -7.53
CA THR A 250 -1.50 -7.21 -7.51
C THR A 250 -2.17 -6.43 -6.37
N GLY A 251 -2.86 -7.14 -5.47
CA GLY A 251 -3.77 -6.54 -4.51
C GLY A 251 -3.33 -6.63 -3.05
N LEU A 252 -4.23 -6.09 -2.22
CA LEU A 252 -4.19 -6.13 -0.78
C LEU A 252 -4.19 -7.58 -0.27
N THR A 253 -3.60 -7.83 0.89
CA THR A 253 -3.65 -9.14 1.54
C THR A 253 -5.10 -9.54 1.83
N ALA A 254 -5.56 -10.63 1.24
CA ALA A 254 -6.85 -11.25 1.53
C ALA A 254 -6.70 -12.37 2.56
N VAL A 255 -5.62 -13.15 2.45
CA VAL A 255 -5.18 -14.14 3.43
C VAL A 255 -3.68 -14.03 3.59
N GLY A 256 -3.19 -13.95 4.83
CA GLY A 256 -1.77 -13.91 5.15
C GLY A 256 -1.42 -14.82 6.31
N THR A 257 -0.20 -15.34 6.33
CA THR A 257 0.30 -16.23 7.39
C THR A 257 1.53 -15.61 8.04
N TRP A 258 1.59 -15.60 9.37
CA TRP A 258 2.79 -15.21 10.09
C TRP A 258 3.79 -16.36 10.00
N LEU A 259 4.91 -16.13 9.30
CA LEU A 259 5.96 -17.13 9.08
C LEU A 259 7.34 -16.52 9.36
N PRO A 260 8.29 -17.29 9.93
CA PRO A 260 9.64 -16.80 10.08
C PRO A 260 10.26 -16.57 8.69
N CYS A 261 10.99 -15.47 8.54
CA CYS A 261 11.80 -15.21 7.35
C CYS A 261 12.99 -14.32 7.76
N PRO A 262 14.11 -14.94 8.18
CA PRO A 262 15.28 -14.21 8.66
C PRO A 262 15.75 -13.13 7.68
N ALA A 263 15.82 -13.45 6.38
CA ALA A 263 16.24 -12.49 5.35
C ALA A 263 15.38 -11.20 5.31
N VAL A 264 14.05 -11.33 5.42
CA VAL A 264 13.15 -10.18 5.46
C VAL A 264 13.30 -9.39 6.75
N GLN A 265 13.47 -10.07 7.88
CA GLN A 265 13.65 -9.44 9.20
C GLN A 265 14.99 -8.69 9.29
N GLU A 266 16.07 -9.28 8.77
CA GLU A 266 17.40 -8.68 8.68
C GLU A 266 17.41 -7.46 7.76
N ALA A 267 16.76 -7.54 6.59
CA ALA A 267 16.61 -6.40 5.69
C ALA A 267 15.84 -5.25 6.35
N ALA A 268 14.74 -5.56 7.06
CA ALA A 268 13.99 -4.57 7.82
C ALA A 268 14.83 -3.92 8.93
N ALA A 269 15.60 -4.71 9.68
CA ALA A 269 16.42 -4.23 10.78
C ALA A 269 17.57 -3.35 10.28
N ARG A 270 18.24 -3.76 9.19
CA ARG A 270 19.28 -2.97 8.52
C ARG A 270 18.75 -1.62 8.06
N LEU A 271 17.58 -1.62 7.42
CA LEU A 271 16.95 -0.40 6.94
C LEU A 271 16.55 0.54 8.08
N ALA A 272 15.93 0.00 9.13
CA ALA A 272 15.53 0.80 10.29
C ALA A 272 16.74 1.41 11.00
N ALA A 273 17.81 0.63 11.20
CA ALA A 273 19.04 1.10 11.83
C ALA A 273 19.75 2.18 10.99
N ALA A 274 19.90 1.96 9.67
CA ALA A 274 20.56 2.92 8.77
C ALA A 274 19.84 4.27 8.70
N LEU A 275 18.55 4.30 9.01
CA LEU A 275 17.71 5.51 8.98
C LEU A 275 17.48 6.12 10.36
N ASP A 276 17.94 5.48 11.44
CA ASP A 276 17.43 5.70 12.81
C ASP A 276 15.89 5.83 12.83
N TYR A 277 15.22 4.92 12.13
CA TYR A 277 13.78 4.99 11.97
C TYR A 277 13.08 4.67 13.29
N ARG A 278 12.11 5.51 13.67
CA ARG A 278 11.32 5.35 14.90
C ARG A 278 9.84 5.39 14.56
N GLY A 279 9.08 4.46 15.14
CA GLY A 279 7.66 4.33 14.89
C GLY A 279 7.28 3.01 14.24
N ILE A 280 6.02 2.92 13.83
CA ILE A 280 5.47 1.73 13.18
C ILE A 280 5.82 1.79 11.68
N LEU A 281 6.13 0.63 11.10
CA LEU A 281 6.33 0.47 9.66
C LEU A 281 5.71 -0.83 9.15
N ASP A 282 5.41 -0.84 7.86
CA ASP A 282 4.95 -1.97 7.06
C ASP A 282 5.73 -1.99 5.74
N LEU A 283 6.46 -3.08 5.50
CA LEU A 283 7.32 -3.28 4.34
C LEU A 283 6.75 -4.39 3.48
N ASP A 284 6.58 -4.14 2.19
CA ASP A 284 6.24 -5.18 1.23
C ASP A 284 7.51 -5.67 0.53
N PHE A 285 7.68 -6.99 0.48
CA PHE A 285 8.79 -7.67 -0.19
C PHE A 285 8.26 -8.63 -1.25
N ARG A 286 9.12 -8.90 -2.24
CA ARG A 286 8.89 -9.96 -3.21
C ARG A 286 10.13 -10.81 -3.41
N LEU A 287 9.96 -12.11 -3.21
CA LEU A 287 10.97 -13.12 -3.47
C LEU A 287 11.15 -13.31 -4.98
N ASP A 288 12.38 -13.14 -5.45
CA ASP A 288 12.79 -13.60 -6.76
C ASP A 288 13.06 -15.11 -6.70
N PRO A 289 12.24 -15.96 -7.34
CA PRO A 289 12.39 -17.41 -7.26
C PRO A 289 13.65 -17.93 -7.97
N VAL A 290 14.27 -17.12 -8.84
CA VAL A 290 15.49 -17.50 -9.57
C VAL A 290 16.71 -17.32 -8.68
N THR A 291 16.78 -16.22 -7.95
CA THR A 291 17.94 -15.85 -7.14
C THR A 291 17.77 -16.17 -5.65
N GLY A 292 16.54 -16.40 -5.18
CA GLY A 292 16.22 -16.59 -3.77
C GLY A 292 16.22 -15.29 -2.94
N VAL A 293 16.39 -14.12 -3.59
CA VAL A 293 16.51 -12.82 -2.92
C VAL A 293 15.14 -12.19 -2.69
N HIS A 294 14.92 -11.66 -1.49
CA HIS A 294 13.74 -10.85 -1.17
C HIS A 294 14.02 -9.39 -1.51
N HIS A 295 13.31 -8.85 -2.49
CA HIS A 295 13.43 -7.46 -2.91
C HIS A 295 12.35 -6.62 -2.22
N LEU A 296 12.73 -5.51 -1.56
CA LEU A 296 11.79 -4.53 -1.03
C LEU A 296 11.09 -3.82 -2.19
N VAL A 297 9.75 -3.79 -2.17
CA VAL A 297 8.94 -3.18 -3.24
C VAL A 297 8.21 -1.91 -2.81
N ASP A 298 7.84 -1.80 -1.54
CA ASP A 298 7.18 -0.62 -0.96
C ASP A 298 7.52 -0.50 0.54
N PHE A 299 7.71 0.73 1.04
CA PHE A 299 7.89 1.06 2.46
C PHE A 299 6.74 1.96 2.87
N ASN A 300 5.99 1.52 3.88
CA ASN A 300 4.87 2.28 4.41
C ASN A 300 5.17 2.71 5.85
N PRO A 301 5.30 4.02 6.15
CA PRO A 301 5.70 4.52 7.47
C PRO A 301 4.53 4.56 8.48
N ARG A 302 3.77 3.47 8.54
CA ARG A 302 2.51 3.34 9.29
C ARG A 302 2.14 1.86 9.51
N PRO A 303 1.19 1.53 10.40
CA PRO A 303 0.67 0.17 10.52
C PRO A 303 0.07 -0.30 9.20
N GLY A 304 0.52 -1.45 8.68
CA GLY A 304 -0.16 -2.11 7.57
C GLY A 304 -1.52 -2.64 7.95
N ALA A 305 -2.44 -2.76 6.98
CA ALA A 305 -3.83 -3.12 7.25
C ALA A 305 -3.99 -4.49 7.97
N GLN A 306 -3.04 -5.41 7.74
CA GLN A 306 -2.94 -6.73 8.34
C GLN A 306 -2.07 -6.81 9.60
N PHE A 307 -1.65 -5.69 10.23
CA PHE A 307 -0.68 -5.71 11.34
C PHE A 307 -1.08 -6.60 12.51
N ARG A 308 -2.39 -6.78 12.73
CA ARG A 308 -2.96 -7.66 13.76
C ARG A 308 -2.57 -9.13 13.57
N LEU A 309 -2.12 -9.53 12.39
CA LEU A 309 -1.50 -10.83 12.17
C LEU A 309 -0.34 -11.08 13.15
N PHE A 310 0.45 -10.04 13.42
CA PHE A 310 1.62 -10.06 14.30
C PHE A 310 1.24 -9.71 15.74
N THR A 311 0.15 -10.31 16.22
CA THR A 311 -0.25 -10.20 17.62
C THR A 311 0.22 -11.42 18.38
N ASP A 312 1.03 -11.19 19.40
CA ASP A 312 1.54 -12.23 20.28
C ASP A 312 0.41 -12.88 21.12
N ARG A 313 0.74 -13.87 21.96
CA ARG A 313 -0.23 -14.56 22.83
C ARG A 313 -0.77 -13.69 23.98
N SER A 314 -0.07 -12.62 24.34
CA SER A 314 -0.51 -11.65 25.36
C SER A 314 -1.39 -10.54 24.78
N GLY A 315 -1.52 -10.49 23.45
CA GLY A 315 -2.24 -9.47 22.73
C GLY A 315 -1.38 -8.26 22.33
N LEU A 316 -0.07 -8.30 22.53
CA LEU A 316 0.85 -7.24 22.11
C LEU A 316 0.98 -7.23 20.57
N ASP A 317 0.85 -6.05 19.98
CA ASP A 317 1.08 -5.76 18.57
C ASP A 317 1.80 -4.41 18.43
N VAL A 318 2.13 -4.00 17.21
CA VAL A 318 2.87 -2.75 16.93
C VAL A 318 2.16 -1.49 17.46
N VAL A 319 0.82 -1.46 17.50
CA VAL A 319 0.04 -0.29 17.95
C VAL A 319 0.06 -0.20 19.48
N ARG A 320 -0.10 -1.35 20.17
CA ARG A 320 0.06 -1.43 21.63
C ARG A 320 1.49 -1.14 22.07
N ALA A 321 2.49 -1.64 21.33
CA ALA A 321 3.89 -1.36 21.60
C ALA A 321 4.19 0.14 21.47
N GLN A 322 3.65 0.81 20.45
CA GLN A 322 3.76 2.27 20.31
C GLN A 322 3.16 3.01 21.49
N HIS A 323 1.94 2.65 21.91
CA HIS A 323 1.29 3.29 23.06
C HIS A 323 2.09 3.11 24.34
N LEU A 324 2.53 1.89 24.65
CA LEU A 324 3.37 1.61 25.82
C LEU A 324 4.67 2.43 25.79
N HIS A 325 5.40 2.38 24.68
CA HIS A 325 6.68 3.07 24.54
C HIS A 325 6.54 4.59 24.68
N LEU A 326 5.59 5.21 23.96
CA LEU A 326 5.40 6.66 23.98
C LEU A 326 4.85 7.18 25.31
N THR A 327 4.24 6.33 26.12
CA THR A 327 3.72 6.67 27.45
C THR A 327 4.69 6.29 28.57
N GLY A 328 5.95 6.00 28.24
CA GLY A 328 7.01 5.68 29.20
C GLY A 328 6.89 4.32 29.88
N ARG A 329 6.03 3.43 29.36
CA ARG A 329 5.80 2.09 29.90
C ARG A 329 6.69 1.07 29.19
N ALA A 330 7.13 0.06 29.94
CA ALA A 330 7.93 -1.02 29.38
C ALA A 330 7.11 -1.80 28.32
N VAL A 331 7.69 -1.95 27.13
CA VAL A 331 7.16 -2.87 26.12
C VAL A 331 7.66 -4.27 26.49
N PRO A 332 6.76 -5.23 26.82
CA PRO A 332 7.20 -6.56 27.20
C PRO A 332 7.72 -7.32 25.99
N GLU A 333 8.64 -8.25 26.23
CA GLU A 333 9.10 -9.18 25.20
C GLU A 333 7.90 -9.97 24.60
N PRO A 334 7.75 -10.01 23.26
CA PRO A 334 6.68 -10.74 22.61
C PRO A 334 6.62 -12.22 23.02
N ARG A 335 5.42 -12.72 23.33
CA ARG A 335 5.19 -14.12 23.71
C ARG A 335 4.54 -14.93 22.61
N GLY A 336 5.18 -16.02 22.23
CA GLY A 336 4.74 -16.83 21.09
C GLY A 336 5.25 -16.24 19.77
N GLY A 337 4.82 -16.81 18.65
CA GLY A 337 5.41 -16.47 17.36
C GLY A 337 4.60 -16.98 16.17
N PRO A 338 5.27 -17.30 15.05
CA PRO A 338 4.66 -17.72 13.80
C PRO A 338 3.57 -18.78 13.92
N GLY A 339 2.68 -18.81 12.91
CA GLY A 339 1.60 -19.78 12.78
C GLY A 339 0.19 -19.17 12.77
N ARG A 340 0.03 -17.90 13.15
CA ARG A 340 -1.27 -17.20 13.01
C ARG A 340 -1.63 -16.99 11.54
N VAL A 341 -2.93 -16.98 11.26
CA VAL A 341 -3.48 -16.67 9.93
C VAL A 341 -4.36 -15.43 10.04
N PHE A 342 -4.23 -14.51 9.09
CA PHE A 342 -5.06 -13.32 8.95
C PHE A 342 -6.00 -13.47 7.77
N VAL A 343 -7.28 -13.17 7.96
CA VAL A 343 -8.30 -13.29 6.91
C VAL A 343 -9.09 -11.99 6.81
N VAL A 344 -9.09 -11.38 5.63
CA VAL A 344 -9.97 -10.26 5.28
C VAL A 344 -11.19 -10.83 4.58
N GLU A 345 -12.27 -11.07 5.32
CA GLU A 345 -13.33 -11.99 4.95
C GLU A 345 -13.98 -11.67 3.59
N ASN A 346 -14.28 -10.39 3.33
CA ASN A 346 -14.86 -9.96 2.06
C ASN A 346 -13.93 -10.17 0.86
N TYR A 347 -12.62 -10.00 1.05
CA TYR A 347 -11.62 -10.20 -0.01
C TYR A 347 -11.18 -11.65 -0.13
N ALA A 348 -11.14 -12.41 0.96
CA ALA A 348 -10.85 -13.83 0.96
C ALA A 348 -11.93 -14.60 0.19
N LEU A 349 -13.21 -14.24 0.39
CA LEU A 349 -14.33 -14.78 -0.38
C LEU A 349 -14.18 -14.48 -1.88
N LEU A 350 -13.94 -13.22 -2.25
CA LEU A 350 -13.74 -12.84 -3.66
C LEU A 350 -12.54 -13.54 -4.29
N SER A 351 -11.41 -13.58 -3.58
CA SER A 351 -10.19 -14.24 -4.03
C SER A 351 -10.40 -15.75 -4.19
N ALA A 352 -11.21 -16.38 -3.33
CA ALA A 352 -11.56 -17.80 -3.46
C ALA A 352 -12.49 -18.10 -4.65
N LEU A 353 -13.45 -17.22 -4.93
CA LEU A 353 -14.43 -17.43 -6.00
C LEU A 353 -13.90 -17.03 -7.39
N LEU A 354 -13.09 -15.97 -7.47
CA LEU A 354 -12.69 -15.32 -8.72
C LEU A 354 -11.18 -15.38 -8.98
N GLY A 355 -10.37 -15.75 -7.99
CA GLY A 355 -8.93 -15.92 -8.16
C GLY A 355 -8.57 -17.20 -8.90
N PRO A 356 -7.35 -17.29 -9.48
CA PRO A 356 -6.83 -18.54 -10.00
C PRO A 356 -6.88 -19.61 -8.90
N ARG A 357 -7.35 -20.82 -9.22
CA ARG A 357 -7.17 -21.96 -8.31
C ARG A 357 -5.67 -22.12 -8.10
N ALA A 358 -5.20 -22.01 -6.87
CA ALA A 358 -3.79 -22.19 -6.55
C ALA A 358 -3.37 -23.57 -7.05
N GLY A 359 -2.50 -23.61 -8.06
CA GLY A 359 -1.92 -24.86 -8.54
C GLY A 359 -1.08 -25.47 -7.43
N GLY A 360 -1.46 -26.67 -6.99
CA GLY A 360 -0.64 -27.61 -6.22
C GLY A 360 -0.29 -27.25 -4.77
N HIS A 361 -0.36 -25.98 -4.37
CA HIS A 361 -0.13 -25.59 -2.98
C HIS A 361 -1.49 -25.45 -2.28
N THR A 362 -2.01 -26.57 -1.79
CA THR A 362 -2.73 -26.50 -0.52
C THR A 362 -1.85 -25.71 0.44
N PRO A 363 -2.35 -24.72 1.21
CA PRO A 363 -1.56 -24.11 2.27
C PRO A 363 -1.03 -25.25 3.14
N ALA A 364 0.24 -25.60 2.95
CA ALA A 364 0.79 -26.88 3.34
C ALA A 364 0.78 -26.93 4.86
N ALA A 365 -0.21 -27.60 5.46
CA ALA A 365 -0.30 -27.90 6.89
C ALA A 365 -0.16 -26.71 7.90
N ALA A 366 0.07 -25.48 7.43
CA ALA A 366 0.31 -24.26 8.23
C ALA A 366 -0.99 -23.59 8.69
N SER A 367 -2.14 -24.14 8.31
CA SER A 367 -3.49 -23.63 8.55
C SER A 367 -4.13 -24.06 9.88
N ARG A 368 -3.33 -24.50 10.87
CA ARG A 368 -3.84 -24.92 12.20
C ARG A 368 -3.71 -23.86 13.30
N GLY A 369 -3.08 -22.72 13.03
CA GLY A 369 -2.92 -21.68 14.05
C GLY A 369 -4.16 -20.80 14.21
N PRO A 370 -4.19 -19.95 15.26
CA PRO A 370 -5.29 -19.04 15.52
C PRO A 370 -5.56 -18.11 14.33
N VAL A 371 -6.84 -17.93 14.00
CA VAL A 371 -7.29 -17.05 12.91
C VAL A 371 -7.63 -15.67 13.46
N GLU A 372 -6.89 -14.65 13.03
CA GLU A 372 -7.26 -13.24 13.18
C GLU A 372 -8.13 -12.83 11.99
N ARG A 373 -9.31 -12.29 12.27
CA ARG A 373 -10.25 -11.81 11.27
C ARG A 373 -10.21 -10.30 11.19
N ALA A 374 -10.26 -9.74 9.99
CA ALA A 374 -10.21 -8.30 9.79
C ALA A 374 -11.50 -7.62 10.27
N TRP A 375 -12.66 -8.22 10.01
CA TRP A 375 -13.96 -7.59 10.26
C TRP A 375 -14.73 -8.22 11.40
N PHE A 376 -14.90 -9.54 11.42
CA PHE A 376 -15.69 -10.22 12.42
C PHE A 376 -14.93 -10.39 13.74
N ALA A 377 -15.57 -10.00 14.84
CA ALA A 377 -15.16 -10.33 16.18
C ALA A 377 -16.40 -10.54 17.05
N ALA A 378 -16.43 -11.59 17.88
CA ALA A 378 -17.60 -11.93 18.67
C ALA A 378 -17.95 -10.86 19.72
N ASP A 379 -16.93 -10.19 20.26
CA ASP A 379 -17.06 -9.08 21.21
C ASP A 379 -17.41 -7.74 20.54
N ASP A 380 -17.37 -7.67 19.20
CA ASP A 380 -17.60 -6.46 18.41
C ASP A 380 -18.14 -6.80 16.99
N PRO A 381 -19.37 -7.30 16.88
CA PRO A 381 -19.91 -7.85 15.62
C PRO A 381 -20.41 -6.80 14.63
N LEU A 382 -20.77 -5.59 15.10
CA LEU A 382 -21.41 -4.56 14.27
C LEU A 382 -20.58 -4.07 13.07
N PRO A 383 -19.24 -3.91 13.17
CA PRO A 383 -18.40 -3.57 12.01
C PRO A 383 -18.49 -4.60 10.87
N PHE A 384 -18.57 -5.89 11.19
CA PHE A 384 -18.73 -6.93 10.17
C PHE A 384 -20.09 -6.83 9.47
N ALA A 385 -21.17 -6.66 10.23
CA ALA A 385 -22.51 -6.49 9.66
C ALA A 385 -22.59 -5.24 8.75
N ALA A 386 -22.02 -4.11 9.21
CA ALA A 386 -21.98 -2.87 8.43
C ALA A 386 -21.13 -2.99 7.16
N MET A 387 -19.98 -3.68 7.25
CA MET A 387 -19.15 -3.99 6.09
C MET A 387 -19.92 -4.85 5.08
N ALA A 388 -20.53 -5.95 5.54
CA ALA A 388 -21.28 -6.88 4.70
C ALA A 388 -22.45 -6.18 3.99
N ALA A 389 -23.26 -5.40 4.72
CA ALA A 389 -24.36 -4.63 4.16
C ALA A 389 -23.87 -3.61 3.11
N GLY A 390 -22.83 -2.84 3.44
CA GLY A 390 -22.25 -1.87 2.50
C GLY A 390 -21.59 -2.50 1.28
N TRP A 391 -21.15 -3.75 1.40
CA TRP A 391 -20.53 -4.53 0.31
C TRP A 391 -21.59 -5.11 -0.62
N LEU A 392 -22.61 -5.76 -0.06
CA LEU A 392 -23.76 -6.24 -0.82
C LEU A 392 -24.48 -5.11 -1.56
N GLY A 393 -24.71 -3.97 -0.90
CA GLY A 393 -25.33 -2.80 -1.52
C GLY A 393 -24.53 -2.29 -2.73
N ARG A 394 -23.20 -2.33 -2.69
CA ARG A 394 -22.34 -1.97 -3.83
C ARG A 394 -22.38 -2.99 -4.96
N CYS A 395 -22.43 -4.28 -4.65
CA CYS A 395 -22.58 -5.33 -5.65
C CYS A 395 -23.92 -5.20 -6.39
N LEU A 396 -25.00 -4.90 -5.65
CA LEU A 396 -26.33 -4.66 -6.20
C LEU A 396 -26.39 -3.38 -7.05
N ALA A 397 -25.85 -2.26 -6.54
CA ALA A 397 -25.84 -0.97 -7.24
C ALA A 397 -25.00 -0.97 -8.54
N ARG A 398 -23.98 -1.83 -8.63
CA ARG A 398 -23.18 -2.00 -9.85
C ARG A 398 -23.79 -2.97 -10.86
N GLY A 399 -25.05 -3.39 -10.66
CA GLY A 399 -25.77 -4.24 -11.61
C GLY A 399 -25.12 -5.61 -11.81
N ALA A 400 -24.34 -6.11 -10.85
CA ALA A 400 -23.78 -7.45 -10.89
C ALA A 400 -24.90 -8.48 -10.75
N ARG A 401 -25.65 -8.71 -11.83
CA ARG A 401 -26.53 -9.88 -11.94
C ARG A 401 -25.66 -11.11 -11.76
N PRO A 402 -26.00 -12.06 -10.87
CA PRO A 402 -25.24 -13.30 -10.66
C PRO A 402 -25.44 -14.28 -11.82
N ALA A 403 -25.32 -13.82 -13.07
CA ALA A 403 -25.37 -14.66 -14.26
C ALA A 403 -24.05 -15.42 -14.44
N ALA A 404 -22.90 -14.74 -14.28
CA ALA A 404 -21.57 -15.35 -14.37
C ALA A 404 -21.30 -16.42 -13.29
N LEU A 405 -21.99 -16.33 -12.14
CA LEU A 405 -21.88 -17.34 -11.07
C LEU A 405 -22.73 -18.59 -11.37
N ARG A 406 -23.92 -18.42 -11.98
CA ARG A 406 -24.81 -19.53 -12.36
C ARG A 406 -24.26 -20.36 -13.53
N GLU A 407 -23.58 -19.73 -14.48
CA GLU A 407 -23.03 -20.42 -15.65
C GLU A 407 -21.82 -21.30 -15.30
N ARG A 408 -21.00 -20.88 -14.33
CA ARG A 408 -19.88 -21.67 -13.79
C ARG A 408 -20.29 -22.78 -12.81
N LEU A 409 -21.43 -22.65 -12.15
CA LEU A 409 -22.00 -23.71 -11.31
C LEU A 409 -22.67 -24.82 -12.14
N ARG A 410 -23.16 -24.51 -13.35
CA ARG A 410 -23.70 -25.53 -14.28
C ARG A 410 -22.62 -26.28 -15.05
N THR A 411 -21.47 -25.65 -15.33
CA THR A 411 -20.37 -26.25 -16.09
C THR A 411 -19.36 -27.01 -15.22
N GLY A 412 -19.52 -27.01 -13.89
CA GLY A 412 -18.68 -27.75 -12.95
C GLY A 412 -19.00 -29.25 -12.83
N SER A 413 -19.90 -29.80 -13.65
CA SER A 413 -20.34 -31.21 -13.59
C SER A 413 -20.00 -32.05 -14.83
N ALA A 414 -19.17 -31.58 -15.76
CA ALA A 414 -18.70 -32.41 -16.87
C ALA A 414 -17.19 -32.26 -17.04
N GLY A 415 -16.48 -33.38 -16.86
CA GLY A 415 -15.03 -33.46 -16.92
C GLY A 415 -14.47 -33.41 -18.34
N THR A 416 -13.15 -33.14 -18.38
CA THR A 416 -12.16 -33.56 -19.38
C THR A 416 -12.42 -33.25 -20.86
N THR A 417 -11.60 -32.35 -21.45
CA THR A 417 -10.53 -32.66 -22.43
C THR A 417 -9.95 -31.39 -23.08
N SER A 418 -8.63 -31.42 -23.34
CA SER A 418 -7.80 -30.72 -24.36
C SER A 418 -8.16 -29.33 -24.92
N GLY A 419 -7.17 -28.41 -25.01
CA GLY A 419 -7.19 -27.21 -25.89
C GLY A 419 -7.12 -27.55 -27.40
N PRO A 420 -6.90 -26.59 -28.35
CA PRO A 420 -6.37 -25.22 -28.23
C PRO A 420 -7.09 -24.09 -29.07
N ALA A 421 -6.58 -22.85 -28.93
CA ALA A 421 -6.51 -21.67 -29.83
C ALA A 421 -7.61 -21.28 -30.88
N ALA A 422 -8.00 -19.99 -30.90
CA ALA A 422 -8.28 -19.08 -32.06
C ALA A 422 -9.25 -17.94 -31.62
N SER A 423 -8.88 -16.66 -31.73
CA SER A 423 -9.18 -15.70 -32.83
C SER A 423 -10.67 -15.56 -33.20
N ALA A 424 -11.24 -14.36 -33.01
CA ALA A 424 -12.22 -13.75 -33.94
C ALA A 424 -12.50 -12.28 -33.56
N ALA A 425 -12.55 -11.44 -34.59
CA ALA A 425 -12.81 -10.01 -34.58
C ALA A 425 -14.28 -9.69 -34.92
N LEU A 426 -14.78 -8.56 -34.38
CA LEU A 426 -15.77 -7.57 -34.88
C LEU A 426 -17.19 -8.04 -35.32
N PRO A 427 -18.16 -7.10 -35.34
CA PRO A 427 -18.45 -6.40 -36.60
C PRO A 427 -18.67 -4.88 -36.48
N SER A 428 -18.47 -4.21 -37.62
CA SER A 428 -18.71 -2.79 -37.91
C SER A 428 -20.08 -2.54 -38.55
N THR A 429 -20.54 -1.29 -38.56
CA THR A 429 -21.57 -0.78 -39.47
C THR A 429 -21.04 0.44 -40.24
N ALA A 430 -21.10 0.36 -41.59
CA ALA A 430 -20.87 1.40 -42.62
C ALA A 430 -21.98 2.48 -42.61
N GLY A 431 -21.95 3.66 -43.26
CA GLY A 431 -21.18 4.43 -44.28
C GLY A 431 -22.01 5.73 -44.58
N PRO A 432 -21.81 6.60 -45.62
CA PRO A 432 -20.93 6.58 -46.83
C PRO A 432 -20.03 7.86 -47.03
N ALA A 433 -18.83 7.81 -47.65
CA ALA A 433 -18.42 8.02 -49.08
C ALA A 433 -18.75 9.44 -49.65
N HIS A 434 -17.88 10.28 -50.27
CA HIS A 434 -16.76 10.19 -51.25
C HIS A 434 -16.06 11.59 -51.37
N PRO A 435 -15.12 11.90 -52.31
CA PRO A 435 -13.87 11.24 -52.75
C PRO A 435 -12.65 12.20 -52.77
N ALA A 436 -11.44 11.64 -52.95
CA ALA A 436 -10.19 12.36 -53.25
C ALA A 436 -9.98 12.55 -54.77
N PRO A 437 -8.94 13.30 -55.18
CA PRO A 437 -7.93 12.68 -56.05
C PRO A 437 -6.48 13.05 -55.71
N GLY A 438 -5.59 12.06 -55.85
CA GLY A 438 -4.45 12.11 -56.79
C GLY A 438 -3.16 12.86 -56.42
N PRO A 439 -1.99 12.19 -56.41
CA PRO A 439 -0.68 12.77 -56.05
C PRO A 439 0.17 13.15 -57.27
N GLN A 440 1.15 14.04 -57.11
CA GLN A 440 2.40 14.13 -57.90
C GLN A 440 3.33 15.20 -57.32
N GLY A 441 4.65 14.96 -57.33
CA GLY A 441 5.64 16.03 -57.14
C GLY A 441 6.89 15.67 -56.32
N SER A 442 7.75 14.83 -56.90
CA SER A 442 9.19 14.74 -56.60
C SER A 442 9.90 16.08 -56.78
N GLN A 443 10.90 16.39 -55.94
CA GLN A 443 12.20 16.91 -56.42
C GLN A 443 13.27 16.95 -55.31
N HIS A 444 14.43 16.41 -55.67
CA HIS A 444 15.74 16.53 -55.05
C HIS A 444 16.16 18.00 -54.87
N THR A 445 16.96 18.28 -53.83
CA THR A 445 18.24 19.02 -53.95
C THR A 445 19.01 19.05 -52.61
N GLU A 446 20.18 18.45 -52.63
CA GLU A 446 21.41 18.78 -51.87
C GLU A 446 22.54 18.72 -52.93
N PRO A 447 23.77 19.29 -52.77
CA PRO A 447 24.47 19.53 -51.50
C PRO A 447 25.42 20.78 -51.39
N THR A 448 25.84 21.09 -50.14
CA THR A 448 27.19 21.55 -49.68
C THR A 448 27.80 22.92 -50.12
N PRO A 449 28.97 23.37 -49.58
CA PRO A 449 29.44 23.49 -48.18
C PRO A 449 30.16 24.85 -47.91
N HIS A 450 30.45 25.22 -46.66
CA HIS A 450 31.63 26.02 -46.25
C HIS A 450 31.84 25.87 -44.72
N THR A 451 32.89 25.21 -44.19
CA THR A 451 34.23 25.75 -43.80
C THR A 451 34.17 27.13 -43.14
N GLU A 452 34.81 27.50 -42.02
CA GLU A 452 35.91 27.01 -41.17
C GLU A 452 35.89 27.91 -39.89
N ARG A 453 36.10 27.40 -38.67
CA ARG A 453 37.34 27.52 -37.83
C ARG A 453 37.22 28.41 -36.56
N ARG A 454 37.81 27.85 -35.48
CA ARG A 454 38.61 28.45 -34.39
C ARG A 454 37.91 29.03 -33.12
N ASN A 455 38.00 28.23 -32.05
CA ASN A 455 38.33 28.59 -30.64
C ASN A 455 39.65 29.41 -30.54
N PRO A 456 40.19 29.87 -29.36
CA PRO A 456 39.78 29.74 -27.94
C PRO A 456 39.97 31.03 -27.04
N CYS A 457 39.81 30.86 -25.71
CA CYS A 457 40.37 31.67 -24.58
C CYS A 457 39.68 33.02 -24.26
N THR A 458 39.55 33.53 -23.02
CA THR A 458 40.08 33.23 -21.66
C THR A 458 39.38 34.14 -20.63
N THR A 459 39.29 33.67 -19.37
CA THR A 459 39.32 34.40 -18.07
C THR A 459 38.58 35.74 -17.88
N SER A 460 37.66 35.77 -16.90
CA SER A 460 37.83 36.40 -15.58
C SER A 460 36.66 36.08 -14.65
#